data_AF-A0A5J6GS38-F1
#
_entry.id   AF-A0A5J6GS38-F1
#
_cell.length_a   1.000
_cell.length_b   1.000
_cell.length_c   1.000
_cell.angle_alpha   90.00
_cell.angle_beta   90.00
_cell.angle_gamma   90.00
#
_symmetry.space_group_name_H-M   'P 1'
#
loop_
_entity.id
_entity.type
_entity.pdbx_description
1 polymer ?
#
loop_
_entity_poly.entity_id
_entity_poly.type
_entity_poly.pdbx_seq_one_letter_code
_entity_poly.pdbx_strand_id
1 'polypeptide(L)'
;MEPRADVTLERQLDLAAETAVDAGVRASLAAVAAHLRSGRNGGIRGGEKLLVLLAQARGTAAAADEWHVVRLVQDALDYAEGRILKPELDDRLRLFRDGRRSVTDQTFLARMTASSFAHAADTAEQFYAECPDAAPRDLVAHLRALGQDALFLESPADRPGRYVIPRGRAETAIWLERVLRDGRVDVEDPVGAARKIATSPEALALLAADEKGQLLLQAAELRRRAAGLDALRTVVEDPEASENDLQQALEGQYWIFGGRFVGEAAHRRLVPGDELDIPLIRGDGALHVVELKRAMSLKGALVKRHRNAWVPTAQVHDAVGQAVNYLVGLDENRERVREEFGIETRRASAIVLIGHPDLQADVPEADISEALRTFNTHVNRVEVLTYKELLDNAHRALGTQKSAGTGPSVPALWSDVE
;
A
#
# COMPACT_ATOMS: atom_id res chain seq x y z
N MET A 1 45.83 -12.83 7.58
CA MET A 1 44.93 -11.66 7.70
C MET A 1 44.98 -11.24 9.15
N GLU A 2 45.20 -9.95 9.45
CA GLU A 2 45.17 -9.49 10.85
C GLU A 2 43.74 -9.61 11.40
N PRO A 3 43.54 -10.20 12.60
CA PRO A 3 42.21 -10.32 13.18
C PRO A 3 41.58 -8.94 13.43
N ARG A 4 40.33 -8.77 13.00
CA ARG A 4 39.59 -7.52 13.19
C ARG A 4 39.33 -7.32 14.68
N ALA A 5 39.64 -6.13 15.16
CA ALA A 5 39.35 -5.72 16.53
C ALA A 5 38.96 -4.24 16.53
N ASP A 6 37.69 -3.97 16.80
CA ASP A 6 37.11 -2.64 16.82
C ASP A 6 36.02 -2.52 17.89
N VAL A 7 35.42 -1.33 17.99
CA VAL A 7 34.41 -1.01 19.01
C VAL A 7 33.15 -1.86 18.83
N THR A 8 32.86 -2.33 17.61
CA THR A 8 31.73 -3.23 17.35
C THR A 8 31.95 -4.57 18.04
N LEU A 9 33.15 -5.15 17.91
CA LEU A 9 33.51 -6.40 18.58
C LEU A 9 33.48 -6.26 20.11
N GLU A 10 33.93 -5.12 20.64
CA GLU A 10 33.88 -4.84 22.08
C GLU A 10 32.44 -4.83 22.61
N ARG A 11 31.52 -4.11 21.94
CA ARG A 11 30.11 -4.03 22.34
C ARG A 11 29.41 -5.38 22.30
N GLN A 12 29.74 -6.21 21.31
CA GLN A 12 29.20 -7.57 21.21
C GLN A 12 29.62 -8.44 22.40
N LEU A 13 30.88 -8.29 22.86
CA LEU A 13 31.40 -9.03 24.00
C LEU A 13 30.81 -8.55 25.32
N ASP A 14 30.55 -7.25 25.46
CA ASP A 14 29.82 -6.72 26.62
C ASP A 14 28.40 -7.32 26.68
N LEU A 15 27.68 -7.37 25.55
CA LEU A 15 26.36 -8.02 25.47
C LEU A 15 26.41 -9.52 25.83
N ALA A 16 27.42 -10.24 25.33
CA ALA A 16 27.61 -11.65 25.66
C ALA A 16 27.88 -11.84 27.16
N ALA A 17 28.63 -10.94 27.79
CA ALA A 17 28.95 -10.99 29.22
C ALA A 17 27.73 -10.66 30.10
N GLU A 18 26.88 -9.73 29.68
CA GLU A 18 25.61 -9.41 30.33
C GLU A 18 24.64 -10.60 30.28
N THR A 19 24.69 -11.38 29.20
CA THR A 19 23.78 -12.52 28.98
C THR A 19 24.25 -13.80 29.66
N ALA A 20 25.55 -13.94 29.93
CA ALA A 20 26.10 -15.11 30.61
C ALA A 20 25.60 -15.23 32.06
N VAL A 21 25.28 -16.44 32.50
CA VAL A 21 24.80 -16.73 33.86
C VAL A 21 25.91 -17.37 34.70
N ASP A 22 26.68 -18.28 34.09
CA ASP A 22 27.79 -19.00 34.68
C ASP A 22 28.99 -18.08 34.96
N ALA A 23 29.56 -18.24 36.16
CA ALA A 23 30.68 -17.42 36.61
C ALA A 23 31.97 -17.67 35.81
N GLY A 24 32.18 -18.91 35.35
CA GLY A 24 33.32 -19.28 34.51
C GLY A 24 33.22 -18.70 33.10
N VAL A 25 32.00 -18.66 32.54
CA VAL A 25 31.72 -18.00 31.25
C VAL A 25 31.96 -16.49 31.35
N ARG A 26 31.42 -15.82 32.38
CA ARG A 26 31.66 -14.39 32.63
C ARG A 26 33.15 -14.08 32.80
N ALA A 27 33.87 -14.89 33.57
CA ALA A 27 35.31 -14.71 33.77
C ALA A 27 36.10 -14.87 32.45
N SER A 28 35.70 -15.84 31.61
CA SER A 28 36.30 -16.05 30.29
C SER A 28 36.05 -14.84 29.36
N LEU A 29 34.82 -14.33 29.30
CA LEU A 29 34.46 -13.15 28.50
C LEU A 29 35.17 -11.88 29.00
N ALA A 30 35.30 -11.70 30.32
CA ALA A 30 36.04 -10.60 30.91
C ALA A 30 37.54 -10.63 30.52
N ALA A 31 38.14 -11.83 30.39
CA ALA A 31 39.50 -11.97 29.90
C ALA A 31 39.64 -11.54 28.42
N VAL A 32 38.63 -11.82 27.59
CA VAL A 32 38.58 -11.33 26.20
C VAL A 32 38.50 -9.81 26.16
N ALA A 33 37.58 -9.21 26.93
CA ALA A 33 37.39 -7.76 27.00
C ALA A 33 38.64 -7.05 27.54
N ALA A 34 39.29 -7.61 28.56
CA ALA A 34 40.54 -7.10 29.10
C ALA A 34 41.67 -7.12 28.06
N HIS A 35 41.75 -8.17 27.23
CA HIS A 35 42.72 -8.22 26.13
C HIS A 35 42.43 -7.13 25.11
N LEU A 36 41.19 -6.98 24.64
CA LEU A 36 40.78 -5.94 23.69
C LEU A 36 41.12 -4.52 24.20
N ARG A 37 40.83 -4.24 25.47
CA ARG A 37 41.08 -2.93 26.10
C ARG A 37 42.56 -2.68 26.44
N SER A 38 43.44 -3.67 26.28
CA SER A 38 44.87 -3.56 26.62
C SER A 38 45.75 -2.94 25.52
N GLY A 39 45.17 -2.35 24.47
CA GLY A 39 45.95 -1.72 23.41
C GLY A 39 46.62 -0.42 23.86
N ARG A 40 47.75 -0.09 23.24
CA ARG A 40 48.49 1.15 23.53
C ARG A 40 47.67 2.37 23.10
N ASN A 41 47.77 3.46 23.86
CA ASN A 41 47.09 4.74 23.61
C ASN A 41 45.56 4.67 23.51
N GLY A 42 44.92 3.74 24.24
CA GLY A 42 43.45 3.58 24.20
C GLY A 42 42.93 2.92 22.92
N GLY A 43 43.81 2.35 22.09
CA GLY A 43 43.43 1.55 20.93
C GLY A 43 42.95 0.15 21.33
N ILE A 44 42.16 -0.47 20.46
CA ILE A 44 41.67 -1.84 20.64
C ILE A 44 42.74 -2.83 20.17
N ARG A 45 43.06 -3.81 21.00
CA ARG A 45 44.12 -4.81 20.74
C ARG A 45 43.55 -6.10 20.15
N GLY A 46 43.83 -6.31 18.86
CA GLY A 46 43.52 -7.56 18.16
C GLY A 46 44.60 -8.64 18.29
N GLY A 47 44.78 -9.38 17.19
CA GLY A 47 45.84 -10.38 17.02
C GLY A 47 45.42 -11.82 17.35
N GLU A 48 46.31 -12.77 17.12
CA GLU A 48 46.06 -14.21 17.30
C GLU A 48 45.60 -14.56 18.73
N LYS A 49 46.14 -13.85 19.72
CA LYS A 49 45.74 -14.01 21.12
C LYS A 49 44.25 -13.71 21.35
N LEU A 50 43.65 -12.78 20.60
CA LEU A 50 42.22 -12.49 20.66
C LEU A 50 41.39 -13.70 20.19
N LEU A 51 41.79 -14.32 19.07
CA LEU A 51 41.10 -15.49 18.53
C LEU A 51 41.17 -16.68 19.50
N VAL A 52 42.32 -16.90 20.14
CA VAL A 52 42.48 -17.94 21.16
C VAL A 52 41.55 -17.70 22.35
N LEU A 53 41.48 -16.47 22.84
CA LEU A 53 40.61 -16.11 23.98
C LEU A 53 39.12 -16.25 23.62
N LEU A 54 38.72 -15.85 22.41
CA LEU A 54 37.35 -16.04 21.89
C LEU A 54 37.00 -17.53 21.78
N ALA A 55 37.90 -18.36 21.24
CA ALA A 55 37.70 -19.80 21.14
C ALA A 55 37.58 -20.47 22.52
N GLN A 56 38.38 -20.04 23.50
CA GLN A 56 38.29 -20.50 24.89
C GLN A 56 36.95 -20.09 25.52
N ALA A 57 36.55 -18.82 25.42
CA ALA A 57 35.27 -18.35 25.96
C ALA A 57 34.07 -19.11 25.37
N ARG A 58 34.11 -19.40 24.06
CA ARG A 58 33.09 -20.24 23.39
C ARG A 58 33.07 -21.66 23.95
N GLY A 59 34.23 -22.26 24.17
CA GLY A 59 34.36 -23.60 24.76
C GLY A 59 33.82 -23.65 26.20
N THR A 60 34.14 -22.65 27.02
CA THR A 60 33.60 -22.50 28.38
C THR A 60 32.08 -22.38 28.37
N ALA A 61 31.53 -21.54 27.49
CA ALA A 61 30.07 -21.38 27.34
C ALA A 61 29.38 -22.68 26.91
N ALA A 62 30.00 -23.45 26.01
CA ALA A 62 29.45 -24.74 25.59
C ALA A 62 29.49 -25.79 26.72
N ALA A 63 30.56 -25.81 27.53
CA ALA A 63 30.67 -26.72 28.68
C ALA A 63 29.68 -26.39 29.81
N ALA A 64 29.22 -25.13 29.88
CA ALA A 64 28.22 -24.65 30.82
C ALA A 64 26.77 -24.67 30.27
N ASP A 65 26.55 -25.27 29.08
CA ASP A 65 25.25 -25.31 28.38
C ASP A 65 24.62 -23.94 28.06
N GLU A 66 25.43 -22.87 27.96
CA GLU A 66 24.97 -21.52 27.62
C GLU A 66 24.94 -21.27 26.10
N TRP A 67 24.10 -22.04 25.39
CA TRP A 67 24.05 -22.04 23.91
C TRP A 67 23.81 -20.68 23.26
N HIS A 68 23.10 -19.78 23.95
CA HIS A 68 22.91 -18.41 23.46
C HIS A 68 24.23 -17.63 23.46
N VAL A 69 25.03 -17.75 24.53
CA VAL A 69 26.36 -17.13 24.63
C VAL A 69 27.33 -17.78 23.64
N VAL A 70 27.26 -19.11 23.44
CA VAL A 70 28.05 -19.80 22.39
C VAL A 70 27.85 -19.17 21.03
N ARG A 71 26.60 -18.85 20.66
CA ARG A 71 26.28 -18.19 19.38
C ARG A 71 26.86 -16.79 19.30
N LEU A 72 26.69 -15.97 20.34
CA LEU A 72 27.22 -14.60 20.38
C LEU A 72 28.74 -14.57 20.26
N VAL A 73 29.45 -15.48 20.94
CA VAL A 73 30.91 -15.59 20.86
C VAL A 73 31.37 -16.16 19.52
N GLN A 74 30.58 -17.05 18.89
CA GLN A 74 30.86 -17.57 17.56
C GLN A 74 30.77 -16.46 16.50
N ASP A 75 29.73 -15.63 16.52
CA ASP A 75 29.60 -14.48 15.62
C ASP A 75 30.78 -13.49 15.80
N ALA A 76 31.23 -13.28 17.04
CA ALA A 76 32.39 -12.45 17.36
C ALA A 76 33.71 -13.04 16.78
N LEU A 77 33.87 -14.36 16.86
CA LEU A 77 35.01 -15.09 16.29
C LEU A 77 35.00 -15.00 14.75
N ASP A 78 33.87 -15.26 14.12
CA ASP A 78 33.73 -15.20 12.66
C ASP A 78 33.94 -13.78 12.13
N TYR A 79 33.54 -12.75 12.87
CA TYR A 79 33.86 -11.36 12.53
C TYR A 79 35.36 -11.04 12.69
N ALA A 80 35.96 -11.45 13.80
CA ALA A 80 37.40 -11.25 14.05
C ALA A 80 38.27 -11.94 12.98
N GLU A 81 37.83 -13.09 12.47
CA GLU A 81 38.50 -13.81 11.38
C GLU A 81 38.16 -13.27 9.97
N GLY A 82 37.24 -12.30 9.88
CA GLY A 82 36.85 -11.68 8.62
C GLY A 82 35.89 -12.53 7.76
N ARG A 83 35.29 -13.57 8.34
CA ARG A 83 34.26 -14.42 7.68
C ARG A 83 32.91 -13.73 7.61
N ILE A 84 32.61 -12.84 8.57
CA ILE A 84 31.41 -12.01 8.58
C ILE A 84 31.83 -10.56 8.35
N LEU A 85 31.03 -9.81 7.56
CA LEU A 85 31.25 -8.39 7.33
C LEU A 85 30.66 -7.55 8.47
N LYS A 86 31.24 -6.39 8.73
CA LYS A 86 30.78 -5.48 9.79
C LYS A 86 29.28 -5.13 9.69
N PRO A 87 28.71 -4.78 8.52
CA PRO A 87 27.29 -4.48 8.41
C PRO A 87 26.40 -5.67 8.77
N GLU A 88 26.82 -6.88 8.40
CA GLU A 88 26.10 -8.10 8.71
C GLU A 88 26.14 -8.41 10.22
N LEU A 89 27.26 -8.15 10.88
CA LEU A 89 27.38 -8.26 12.33
C LEU A 89 26.51 -7.22 13.04
N ASP A 90 26.55 -5.97 12.59
CA ASP A 90 25.75 -4.86 13.15
C ASP A 90 24.24 -5.13 13.01
N ASP A 91 23.80 -5.71 11.89
CA ASP A 91 22.41 -6.11 11.65
C ASP A 91 21.99 -7.28 12.55
N ARG A 92 22.84 -8.30 12.69
CA ARG A 92 22.57 -9.47 13.56
C ARG A 92 22.45 -9.06 15.03
N LEU A 93 23.23 -8.07 15.46
CA LEU A 93 23.24 -7.59 16.85
C LEU A 93 22.26 -6.43 17.10
N ARG A 94 21.61 -5.89 16.06
CA ARG A 94 20.75 -4.69 16.14
C ARG A 94 21.40 -3.49 16.83
N LEU A 95 22.74 -3.40 16.84
CA LEU A 95 23.51 -2.44 17.66
C LEU A 95 23.21 -0.97 17.39
N PHE A 96 22.59 -0.66 16.24
CA PHE A 96 22.35 0.71 15.78
C PHE A 96 20.90 0.99 15.38
N ARG A 97 19.93 0.11 15.68
CA ARG A 97 18.53 0.36 15.29
C ARG A 97 17.80 1.40 16.16
N ASP A 98 18.32 1.74 17.34
CA ASP A 98 17.67 2.69 18.27
C ASP A 98 18.58 3.87 18.70
N GLY A 99 19.19 4.62 17.76
CA GLY A 99 20.02 5.79 18.08
C GLY A 99 20.09 6.89 17.02
N ARG A 100 20.14 8.16 17.47
CA ARG A 100 20.08 9.43 16.70
C ARG A 100 20.88 9.43 15.37
N ARG A 101 20.28 10.01 14.32
CA ARG A 101 20.84 10.24 12.97
C ARG A 101 22.32 10.66 13.00
N SER A 102 23.18 9.86 12.37
CA SER A 102 24.61 10.09 12.20
C SER A 102 24.88 11.07 11.03
N VAL A 103 25.47 12.22 11.35
CA VAL A 103 25.87 13.26 10.38
C VAL A 103 26.99 12.77 9.43
N THR A 104 27.75 11.78 9.88
CA THR A 104 28.85 11.16 9.11
C THR A 104 28.32 10.38 7.91
N ASP A 105 27.23 9.63 8.09
CA ASP A 105 26.62 8.83 7.01
C ASP A 105 25.94 9.72 5.97
N GLN A 106 25.35 10.84 6.42
CA GLN A 106 24.82 11.87 5.54
C GLN A 106 25.93 12.53 4.69
N THR A 107 27.08 12.84 5.29
CA THR A 107 28.22 13.46 4.58
C THR A 107 28.85 12.50 3.58
N PHE A 108 28.93 11.21 3.92
CA PHE A 108 29.42 10.17 3.02
C PHE A 108 28.49 9.97 1.81
N LEU A 109 27.18 9.83 2.05
CA LEU A 109 26.19 9.71 0.98
C LEU A 109 26.19 10.94 0.07
N ALA A 110 26.22 12.15 0.65
CA ALA A 110 26.27 13.39 -0.13
C ALA A 110 27.50 13.46 -1.04
N ARG A 111 28.68 13.04 -0.56
CA ARG A 111 29.91 13.01 -1.37
C ARG A 111 29.87 11.95 -2.46
N MET A 112 29.35 10.75 -2.17
CA MET A 112 29.20 9.69 -3.16
C MET A 112 28.25 10.11 -4.28
N THR A 113 27.09 10.67 -3.94
CA THR A 113 26.11 11.16 -4.91
C THR A 113 26.67 12.29 -5.77
N ALA A 114 27.38 13.26 -5.17
CA ALA A 114 28.01 14.35 -5.91
C ALA A 114 29.05 13.85 -6.93
N SER A 115 29.91 12.90 -6.53
CA SER A 115 30.91 12.32 -7.43
C SER A 115 30.29 11.54 -8.58
N SER A 116 29.20 10.81 -8.35
CA SER A 116 28.50 10.08 -9.42
C SER A 116 27.88 11.02 -10.47
N PHE A 117 27.30 12.14 -10.05
CA PHE A 117 26.75 13.12 -10.97
C PHE A 117 27.84 13.88 -11.75
N ALA A 118 28.96 14.21 -11.10
CA ALA A 118 30.11 14.81 -11.79
C ALA A 118 30.64 13.88 -12.90
N HIS A 119 30.82 12.60 -12.60
CA HIS A 119 31.29 11.62 -13.57
C HIS A 119 30.31 11.43 -14.76
N ALA A 120 29.01 11.44 -14.49
CA ALA A 120 28.00 11.37 -15.54
C ALA A 120 28.01 12.60 -16.46
N ALA A 121 28.29 13.79 -15.91
CA ALA A 121 28.43 15.01 -16.68
C ALA A 121 29.68 14.96 -17.59
N ASP A 122 30.84 14.59 -17.05
CA ASP A 122 32.08 14.44 -17.82
C ASP A 122 31.92 13.42 -18.96
N THR A 123 31.24 12.31 -18.67
CA THR A 123 30.94 11.26 -19.67
C THR A 123 30.02 11.77 -20.77
N ALA A 124 29.04 12.61 -20.43
CA ALA A 124 28.14 13.21 -21.40
C ALA A 124 28.85 14.21 -22.31
N GLU A 125 29.75 15.03 -21.75
CA GLU A 125 30.58 15.95 -22.53
C GLU A 125 31.49 15.20 -23.50
N GLN A 126 32.13 14.12 -23.04
CA GLN A 126 32.98 13.29 -23.89
C GLN A 126 32.18 12.59 -25.00
N PHE A 127 31.00 12.06 -24.69
CA PHE A 127 30.12 11.42 -25.67
C PHE A 127 29.73 12.38 -26.80
N TYR A 128 29.39 13.63 -26.49
CA TYR A 128 29.06 14.63 -27.49
C TYR A 128 30.28 15.17 -28.24
N ALA A 129 31.47 15.16 -27.65
CA ALA A 129 32.70 15.47 -28.38
C ALA A 129 33.02 14.40 -29.45
N GLU A 130 32.74 13.13 -29.15
CA GLU A 130 32.97 12.00 -30.06
C GLU A 130 31.83 11.81 -31.08
N CYS A 131 30.59 12.14 -30.68
CA CYS A 131 29.38 12.05 -31.51
C CYS A 131 28.58 13.36 -31.48
N PRO A 132 29.00 14.41 -32.21
CA PRO A 132 28.40 15.75 -32.11
C PRO A 132 26.92 15.82 -32.50
N ASP A 133 26.49 14.95 -33.42
CA ASP A 133 25.12 14.92 -33.95
C ASP A 133 24.21 13.91 -33.22
N ALA A 134 24.67 13.30 -32.13
CA ALA A 134 23.89 12.30 -31.40
C ALA A 134 22.62 12.91 -30.77
N ALA A 135 21.50 12.19 -30.80
CA ALA A 135 20.28 12.65 -30.14
C ALA A 135 20.40 12.43 -28.61
N PRO A 136 19.70 13.22 -27.77
CA PRO A 136 19.71 13.05 -26.31
C PRO A 136 19.37 11.63 -25.83
N ARG A 137 18.55 10.90 -26.60
CA ARG A 137 18.21 9.50 -26.30
C ARG A 137 19.42 8.56 -26.41
N ASP A 138 20.38 8.87 -27.26
CA ASP A 138 21.57 8.05 -27.50
C ASP A 138 22.56 8.21 -26.35
N LEU A 139 22.69 9.42 -25.80
CA LEU A 139 23.42 9.67 -24.55
C LEU A 139 22.79 8.91 -23.37
N VAL A 140 21.45 8.95 -23.24
CA VAL A 140 20.74 8.21 -22.18
C VAL A 140 20.97 6.70 -22.31
N ALA A 141 20.95 6.16 -23.53
CA ALA A 141 21.27 4.77 -23.79
C ALA A 141 22.73 4.43 -23.43
N HIS A 142 23.68 5.32 -23.78
CA HIS A 142 25.10 5.16 -23.46
C HIS A 142 25.38 5.16 -21.96
N LEU A 143 24.81 6.12 -21.21
CA LEU A 143 24.94 6.18 -19.74
C LEU A 143 24.32 4.95 -19.06
N ARG A 144 23.21 4.42 -19.59
CA ARG A 144 22.62 3.17 -19.09
C ARG A 144 23.49 1.95 -19.34
N ALA A 145 24.12 1.86 -20.52
CA ALA A 145 25.06 0.77 -20.84
C ALA A 145 26.28 0.80 -19.90
N LEU A 146 26.87 1.98 -19.68
CA LEU A 146 27.96 2.15 -18.71
C LEU A 146 27.55 1.77 -17.28
N GLY A 147 26.33 2.13 -16.88
CA GLY A 147 25.77 1.74 -15.58
C GLY A 147 25.57 0.23 -15.43
N GLN A 148 25.28 -0.49 -16.52
CA GLN A 148 25.17 -1.95 -16.53
C GLN A 148 26.56 -2.62 -16.49
N ASP A 149 27.56 -2.02 -17.13
CA ASP A 149 28.94 -2.52 -17.11
C ASP A 149 29.62 -2.33 -15.75
N ALA A 150 29.26 -1.27 -15.01
CA ALA A 150 29.73 -1.02 -13.64
C ALA A 150 29.31 -2.12 -12.64
N LEU A 151 28.26 -2.90 -12.94
CA LEU A 151 27.82 -4.03 -12.12
C LEU A 151 28.81 -5.20 -12.12
N PHE A 152 29.80 -5.19 -13.03
CA PHE A 152 30.81 -6.24 -13.17
C PHE A 152 32.22 -5.77 -12.77
N LEU A 153 32.32 -4.69 -12.00
CA LEU A 153 33.57 -4.19 -11.45
C LEU A 153 34.17 -5.20 -10.47
N GLU A 154 35.21 -5.91 -10.89
CA GLU A 154 36.02 -6.72 -10.01
C GLU A 154 37.26 -5.92 -9.57
N SER A 155 37.71 -6.14 -8.32
CA SER A 155 38.98 -5.61 -7.81
C SER A 155 40.02 -6.73 -7.87
N PRO A 156 40.96 -6.72 -8.84
CA PRO A 156 41.95 -7.77 -8.95
C PRO A 156 42.90 -7.78 -7.75
N ALA A 157 43.21 -8.97 -7.26
CA ALA A 157 44.07 -9.15 -6.10
C ALA A 157 45.52 -8.68 -6.32
N ASP A 158 45.98 -8.59 -7.58
CA ASP A 158 47.33 -8.15 -7.97
C ASP A 158 47.48 -6.62 -7.99
N ARG A 159 46.37 -5.87 -8.01
CA ARG A 159 46.37 -4.39 -8.13
C ARG A 159 45.32 -3.76 -7.21
N PRO A 160 45.61 -3.65 -5.91
CA PRO A 160 44.69 -3.08 -4.94
C PRO A 160 44.33 -1.63 -5.29
N GLY A 161 43.03 -1.32 -5.40
CA GLY A 161 42.54 0.03 -5.66
C GLY A 161 42.23 0.37 -7.13
N ARG A 162 42.31 -0.61 -8.05
CA ARG A 162 41.79 -0.47 -9.42
C ARG A 162 40.73 -1.52 -9.71
N TYR A 163 39.76 -1.15 -10.53
CA TYR A 163 38.69 -2.03 -10.98
C TYR A 163 38.82 -2.29 -12.48
N VAL A 164 38.55 -3.52 -12.92
CA VAL A 164 38.61 -3.93 -14.34
C VAL A 164 37.43 -4.81 -14.70
N ILE A 165 37.04 -4.77 -15.98
CA ILE A 165 35.99 -5.58 -16.56
C ILE A 165 36.65 -6.62 -17.48
N PRO A 166 36.74 -7.91 -17.09
CA PRO A 166 37.43 -8.92 -17.89
C PRO A 166 36.55 -9.40 -19.06
N ARG A 167 37.04 -9.26 -20.30
CA ARG A 167 36.40 -9.81 -21.51
C ARG A 167 36.60 -11.33 -21.57
N GLY A 168 35.50 -12.07 -21.71
CA GLY A 168 35.49 -13.54 -21.84
C GLY A 168 34.23 -14.22 -21.28
N ARG A 169 33.50 -13.55 -20.36
CA ARG A 169 32.19 -14.02 -19.85
C ARG A 169 30.99 -13.61 -20.72
N ALA A 170 31.22 -12.81 -21.77
CA ALA A 170 30.19 -12.46 -22.76
C ALA A 170 29.65 -13.69 -23.51
N GLU A 171 30.48 -14.72 -23.71
CA GLU A 171 30.04 -15.97 -24.34
C GLU A 171 29.13 -16.81 -23.43
N THR A 172 29.34 -16.73 -22.11
CA THR A 172 28.45 -17.35 -21.11
C THR A 172 27.13 -16.57 -21.00
N ALA A 173 27.15 -15.25 -21.21
CA ALA A 173 25.94 -14.43 -21.29
C ALA A 173 25.13 -14.71 -22.57
N ILE A 174 25.78 -14.98 -23.71
CA ILE A 174 25.11 -15.41 -24.96
C ILE A 174 24.48 -16.81 -24.80
N TRP A 175 25.12 -17.70 -24.05
CA TRP A 175 24.54 -19.00 -23.69
C TRP A 175 23.30 -18.84 -22.78
N LEU A 176 23.35 -17.92 -21.80
CA LEU A 176 22.22 -17.61 -20.93
C LEU A 176 21.09 -16.90 -21.70
N GLU A 177 21.41 -16.01 -22.65
CA GLU A 177 20.47 -15.38 -23.58
C GLU A 177 19.75 -16.42 -24.45
N ARG A 178 20.46 -17.47 -24.92
CA ARG A 178 19.83 -18.60 -25.65
C ARG A 178 18.90 -19.42 -24.78
N VAL A 179 19.28 -19.68 -23.53
CA VAL A 179 18.42 -20.42 -22.57
C VAL A 179 17.16 -19.62 -22.21
N LEU A 180 17.26 -18.28 -22.18
CA LEU A 180 16.12 -17.37 -21.97
C LEU A 180 15.26 -17.16 -23.23
N ARG A 181 15.85 -17.17 -24.44
CA ARG A 181 15.11 -17.08 -25.72
C ARG A 181 14.33 -18.34 -26.08
N ASP A 182 14.81 -19.52 -25.70
CA ASP A 182 14.15 -20.81 -25.98
C ASP A 182 12.98 -21.12 -25.02
N GLY A 183 12.56 -20.16 -24.18
CA GLY A 183 11.31 -20.24 -23.41
C GLY A 183 11.30 -21.30 -22.30
N ARG A 184 12.45 -21.65 -21.72
CA ARG A 184 12.55 -22.68 -20.66
C ARG A 184 12.59 -22.14 -19.23
N VAL A 185 12.45 -20.82 -19.05
CA VAL A 185 12.36 -20.18 -17.73
C VAL A 185 11.34 -19.05 -17.81
N ASP A 186 10.23 -19.19 -17.07
CA ASP A 186 9.31 -18.10 -16.83
C ASP A 186 9.90 -17.16 -15.78
N VAL A 187 10.08 -15.89 -16.15
CA VAL A 187 10.47 -14.82 -15.24
C VAL A 187 9.18 -14.18 -14.74
N GLU A 188 8.79 -14.45 -13.48
CA GLU A 188 7.72 -13.72 -12.82
C GLU A 188 8.10 -12.23 -12.70
N ASP A 189 7.15 -11.36 -13.08
CA ASP A 189 7.25 -9.90 -13.04
C ASP A 189 7.72 -9.41 -11.65
N PRO A 190 8.90 -8.76 -11.52
CA PRO A 190 9.41 -8.25 -10.25
C PRO A 190 8.53 -7.14 -9.64
N VAL A 191 7.75 -6.41 -10.45
CA VAL A 191 6.72 -5.48 -9.95
C VAL A 191 5.52 -6.27 -9.42
N GLY A 192 5.17 -7.38 -10.09
CA GLY A 192 4.22 -8.39 -9.63
C GLY A 192 4.62 -9.01 -8.29
N ALA A 193 5.88 -9.42 -8.13
CA ALA A 193 6.41 -9.98 -6.89
C ALA A 193 6.45 -8.95 -5.75
N ALA A 194 6.88 -7.71 -6.03
CA ALA A 194 6.85 -6.62 -5.06
C ALA A 194 5.41 -6.24 -4.65
N ARG A 195 4.46 -6.24 -5.60
CA ARG A 195 3.03 -6.13 -5.30
C ARG A 195 2.56 -7.27 -4.42
N LYS A 196 2.89 -8.52 -4.75
CA LYS A 196 2.51 -9.73 -4.00
C LYS A 196 2.97 -9.67 -2.54
N ILE A 197 4.18 -9.16 -2.31
CA ILE A 197 4.75 -8.94 -0.96
C ILE A 197 4.05 -7.77 -0.26
N ALA A 198 3.83 -6.65 -0.93
CA ALA A 198 3.15 -5.49 -0.35
C ALA A 198 1.65 -5.75 -0.06
N THR A 199 1.01 -6.66 -0.79
CA THR A 199 -0.36 -7.12 -0.57
C THR A 199 -0.43 -8.42 0.22
N SER A 200 0.69 -8.91 0.76
CA SER A 200 0.66 -10.14 1.55
C SER A 200 -0.11 -9.90 2.85
N PRO A 201 -0.86 -10.90 3.35
CA PRO A 201 -1.57 -10.79 4.63
C PRO A 201 -0.66 -10.36 5.78
N GLU A 202 0.59 -10.83 5.80
CA GLU A 202 1.59 -10.51 6.83
C GLU A 202 2.06 -9.06 6.73
N ALA A 203 2.32 -8.55 5.52
CA ALA A 203 2.70 -7.15 5.32
C ALA A 203 1.56 -6.19 5.69
N LEU A 204 0.32 -6.55 5.31
CA LEU A 204 -0.88 -5.79 5.70
C LEU A 204 -1.13 -5.84 7.20
N ALA A 205 -0.90 -6.97 7.87
CA ALA A 205 -1.02 -7.09 9.32
C ALA A 205 0.01 -6.22 10.05
N LEU A 206 1.25 -6.17 9.56
CA LEU A 206 2.30 -5.29 10.10
C LEU A 206 1.95 -3.81 9.93
N LEU A 207 1.43 -3.41 8.76
CA LEU A 207 0.95 -2.04 8.52
C LEU A 207 -0.27 -1.69 9.39
N ALA A 208 -1.19 -2.64 9.60
CA ALA A 208 -2.36 -2.44 10.45
C ALA A 208 -2.00 -2.34 11.94
N ALA A 209 -0.89 -2.92 12.38
CA ALA A 209 -0.42 -2.85 13.76
C ALA A 209 0.37 -1.56 14.09
N ASP A 210 0.84 -0.83 13.08
CA ASP A 210 1.58 0.43 13.22
C ASP A 210 0.69 1.65 12.98
N GLU A 211 0.76 2.68 13.82
CA GLU A 211 -0.08 3.89 13.68
C GLU A 211 0.12 4.60 12.34
N LYS A 212 1.36 4.68 11.83
CA LYS A 212 1.63 5.31 10.52
C LYS A 212 1.18 4.40 9.39
N GLY A 213 1.32 3.09 9.53
CA GLY A 213 0.77 2.10 8.61
C GLY A 213 -0.75 2.18 8.50
N GLN A 214 -1.46 2.33 9.63
CA GLN A 214 -2.91 2.56 9.65
C GLN A 214 -3.30 3.84 8.90
N LEU A 215 -2.56 4.94 9.09
CA LEU A 215 -2.79 6.18 8.33
C LEU A 215 -2.57 6.00 6.83
N LEU A 216 -1.55 5.23 6.42
CA LEU A 216 -1.31 4.91 5.01
C LEU A 216 -2.42 4.05 4.41
N LEU A 217 -2.89 3.03 5.14
CA LEU A 217 -4.00 2.17 4.71
C LEU A 217 -5.30 2.98 4.59
N GLN A 218 -5.58 3.87 5.53
CA GLN A 218 -6.73 4.77 5.47
C GLN A 218 -6.63 5.73 4.28
N ALA A 219 -5.47 6.35 4.05
CA ALA A 219 -5.25 7.23 2.90
C ALA A 219 -5.39 6.49 1.56
N ALA A 220 -4.88 5.26 1.48
CA ALA A 220 -5.03 4.40 0.30
C ALA A 220 -6.49 4.04 0.05
N GLU A 221 -7.24 3.67 1.09
CA GLU A 221 -8.67 3.38 0.99
C GLU A 221 -9.48 4.62 0.60
N LEU A 222 -9.22 5.78 1.20
CA LEU A 222 -9.85 7.05 0.81
C LEU A 222 -9.60 7.39 -0.66
N ARG A 223 -8.36 7.20 -1.13
CA ARG A 223 -8.01 7.41 -2.54
C ARG A 223 -8.73 6.42 -3.45
N ARG A 224 -8.82 5.14 -3.07
CA ARG A 224 -9.55 4.11 -3.82
C ARG A 224 -11.02 4.47 -3.94
N ARG A 225 -11.64 4.90 -2.84
CA ARG A 225 -13.04 5.35 -2.80
C ARG A 225 -13.28 6.60 -3.66
N ALA A 226 -12.39 7.58 -3.58
CA ALA A 226 -12.47 8.79 -4.41
C ALA A 226 -12.39 8.44 -5.91
N ALA A 227 -11.44 7.59 -6.30
CA ALA A 227 -11.32 7.14 -7.69
C ALA A 227 -12.54 6.34 -8.17
N GLY A 228 -13.10 5.48 -7.31
CA GLY A 228 -14.34 4.75 -7.60
C GLY A 228 -15.53 5.70 -7.78
N LEU A 229 -15.62 6.75 -6.97
CA LEU A 229 -16.68 7.76 -7.05
C LEU A 229 -16.58 8.60 -8.33
N ASP A 230 -15.37 8.97 -8.75
CA ASP A 230 -15.13 9.67 -10.02
C ASP A 230 -15.49 8.79 -11.23
N ALA A 231 -15.17 7.49 -11.18
CA ALA A 231 -15.55 6.53 -12.22
C ALA A 231 -17.08 6.38 -12.29
N LEU A 232 -17.75 6.22 -11.14
CA LEU A 232 -19.21 6.15 -11.08
C LEU A 232 -19.86 7.41 -11.64
N ARG A 233 -19.38 8.60 -11.28
CA ARG A 233 -19.89 9.87 -11.82
C ARG A 233 -19.85 9.90 -13.34
N THR A 234 -18.74 9.42 -13.93
CA THR A 234 -18.57 9.36 -15.39
C THR A 234 -19.65 8.49 -16.05
N VAL A 235 -19.99 7.34 -15.46
CA VAL A 235 -21.02 6.43 -15.98
C VAL A 235 -22.43 6.99 -15.75
N VAL A 236 -22.68 7.61 -14.60
CA VAL A 236 -23.97 8.23 -14.27
C VAL A 236 -24.33 9.36 -15.24
N GLU A 237 -23.35 10.18 -15.59
CA GLU A 237 -23.52 11.34 -16.46
C GLU A 237 -23.56 10.97 -17.95
N ASP A 238 -23.22 9.72 -18.32
CA ASP A 238 -23.27 9.23 -19.69
C ASP A 238 -24.73 8.97 -20.15
N PRO A 239 -25.23 9.70 -21.17
CA PRO A 239 -26.59 9.51 -21.69
C PRO A 239 -26.85 8.14 -22.32
N GLU A 240 -25.80 7.39 -22.67
CA GLU A 240 -25.91 6.06 -23.28
C GLU A 240 -25.72 4.92 -22.27
N ALA A 241 -25.35 5.22 -21.02
CA ALA A 241 -25.13 4.21 -19.99
C ALA A 241 -26.39 3.37 -19.72
N SER A 242 -26.20 2.06 -19.73
CA SER A 242 -27.22 1.09 -19.38
C SER A 242 -27.26 0.81 -17.87
N GLU A 243 -28.29 0.09 -17.43
CA GLU A 243 -28.36 -0.39 -16.04
C GLU A 243 -27.20 -1.32 -15.68
N ASN A 244 -26.71 -2.11 -16.64
CA ASN A 244 -25.56 -2.98 -16.44
C ASN A 244 -24.26 -2.18 -16.22
N ASP A 245 -24.04 -1.12 -17.01
CA ASP A 245 -22.86 -0.25 -16.82
C ASP A 245 -22.86 0.41 -15.44
N LEU A 246 -24.04 0.85 -14.98
CA LEU A 246 -24.23 1.42 -13.64
C LEU A 246 -24.01 0.36 -12.54
N GLN A 247 -24.50 -0.87 -12.76
CA GLN A 247 -24.28 -1.97 -11.84
C GLN A 247 -22.79 -2.30 -11.70
N GLN A 248 -22.07 -2.41 -12.82
CA GLN A 248 -20.64 -2.68 -12.84
C GLN A 248 -19.84 -1.55 -12.16
N ALA A 249 -20.26 -0.29 -12.35
CA ALA A 249 -19.62 0.85 -11.69
C ALA A 249 -19.84 0.87 -10.16
N LEU A 250 -20.93 0.27 -9.67
CA LEU A 250 -21.28 0.19 -8.25
C LEU A 250 -20.76 -1.08 -7.55
N GLU A 251 -20.33 -2.08 -8.31
CA GLU A 251 -19.85 -3.36 -7.78
C GLU A 251 -18.72 -3.17 -6.76
N GLY A 252 -18.87 -3.75 -5.56
CA GLY A 252 -17.88 -3.63 -4.49
C GLY A 252 -17.77 -2.23 -3.84
N GLN A 253 -18.64 -1.27 -4.20
CA GLN A 253 -18.68 0.09 -3.65
C GLN A 253 -19.82 0.30 -2.64
N TYR A 254 -20.18 -0.72 -1.84
CA TYR A 254 -21.30 -0.67 -0.88
C TYR A 254 -21.27 0.53 0.09
N TRP A 255 -20.08 1.07 0.39
CA TRP A 255 -19.91 2.23 1.25
C TRP A 255 -20.56 3.51 0.68
N ILE A 256 -20.78 3.60 -0.64
CA ILE A 256 -21.43 4.74 -1.31
C ILE A 256 -22.86 4.93 -0.81
N PHE A 257 -23.54 3.85 -0.42
CA PHE A 257 -24.89 3.89 0.15
C PHE A 257 -24.90 4.29 1.64
N GLY A 258 -23.74 4.57 2.23
CA GLY A 258 -23.57 5.06 3.60
C GLY A 258 -23.04 4.01 4.59
N GLY A 259 -22.63 4.47 5.77
CA GLY A 259 -21.93 3.65 6.79
C GLY A 259 -22.78 2.56 7.47
N ARG A 260 -24.05 2.39 7.08
CA ARG A 260 -24.92 1.33 7.61
C ARG A 260 -24.68 -0.04 6.96
N PHE A 261 -23.97 -0.06 5.83
CA PHE A 261 -23.68 -1.26 5.04
C PHE A 261 -22.25 -1.74 5.30
N VAL A 262 -22.10 -3.05 5.53
CA VAL A 262 -20.82 -3.69 5.87
C VAL A 262 -20.31 -4.60 4.75
N GLY A 263 -21.11 -4.82 3.71
CA GLY A 263 -20.72 -5.63 2.56
C GLY A 263 -21.87 -5.87 1.59
N GLU A 264 -21.64 -6.80 0.69
CA GLU A 264 -22.57 -7.29 -0.33
C GLU A 264 -22.67 -8.81 -0.20
N ALA A 265 -23.87 -9.36 -0.42
CA ALA A 265 -24.07 -10.80 -0.43
C ALA A 265 -23.41 -11.43 -1.65
N ALA A 266 -22.75 -12.58 -1.47
CA ALA A 266 -22.11 -13.28 -2.58
C ALA A 266 -23.10 -13.79 -3.66
N HIS A 267 -24.38 -13.95 -3.31
CA HIS A 267 -25.40 -14.47 -4.20
C HIS A 267 -26.47 -13.42 -4.49
N ARG A 268 -26.69 -13.18 -5.80
CA ARG A 268 -27.73 -12.28 -6.30
C ARG A 268 -29.09 -12.94 -6.48
N ARG A 269 -29.10 -14.25 -6.74
CA ARG A 269 -30.31 -15.08 -6.87
C ARG A 269 -30.62 -15.74 -5.54
N LEU A 270 -31.28 -15.01 -4.66
CA LEU A 270 -31.69 -15.53 -3.35
C LEU A 270 -33.05 -16.25 -3.42
N VAL A 271 -33.89 -15.87 -4.38
CA VAL A 271 -35.23 -16.43 -4.61
C VAL A 271 -35.30 -16.99 -6.03
N PRO A 272 -35.89 -18.18 -6.26
CA PRO A 272 -36.01 -18.74 -7.61
C PRO A 272 -36.73 -17.79 -8.56
N GLY A 273 -36.12 -17.53 -9.71
CA GLY A 273 -36.68 -16.65 -10.75
C GLY A 273 -36.32 -15.18 -10.61
N ASP A 274 -35.85 -14.75 -9.43
CA ASP A 274 -35.48 -13.36 -9.18
C ASP A 274 -33.95 -13.20 -9.05
N GLU A 275 -33.43 -12.17 -9.70
CA GLU A 275 -32.04 -11.75 -9.59
C GLU A 275 -32.00 -10.30 -9.11
N LEU A 276 -31.40 -10.09 -7.94
CA LEU A 276 -31.25 -8.76 -7.35
C LEU A 276 -30.08 -8.03 -8.02
N ASP A 277 -30.19 -6.72 -8.24
CA ASP A 277 -29.08 -5.94 -8.82
C ASP A 277 -27.89 -5.87 -7.86
N ILE A 278 -28.10 -5.32 -6.66
CA ILE A 278 -27.06 -5.25 -5.62
C ILE A 278 -27.64 -5.66 -4.26
N PRO A 279 -27.29 -6.84 -3.74
CA PRO A 279 -27.75 -7.31 -2.43
C PRO A 279 -26.81 -6.84 -1.30
N LEU A 280 -27.04 -5.66 -0.73
CA LEU A 280 -26.23 -5.13 0.37
C LEU A 280 -26.54 -5.82 1.71
N ILE A 281 -25.53 -5.92 2.58
CA ILE A 281 -25.66 -6.43 3.95
C ILE A 281 -25.48 -5.27 4.93
N ARG A 282 -26.47 -5.09 5.81
CA ARG A 282 -26.41 -4.11 6.90
C ARG A 282 -25.55 -4.62 8.06
N GLY A 283 -25.10 -3.71 8.92
CA GLY A 283 -24.35 -4.06 10.13
C GLY A 283 -25.10 -4.98 11.12
N ASP A 284 -26.43 -5.05 11.03
CA ASP A 284 -27.27 -5.98 11.81
C ASP A 284 -27.58 -7.30 11.06
N GLY A 285 -26.89 -7.57 9.96
CA GLY A 285 -27.01 -8.79 9.14
C GLY A 285 -28.25 -8.83 8.24
N ALA A 286 -29.11 -7.80 8.28
CA ALA A 286 -30.28 -7.74 7.44
C ALA A 286 -29.91 -7.37 5.99
N LEU A 287 -30.58 -8.01 5.04
CA LEU A 287 -30.43 -7.72 3.61
C LEU A 287 -30.98 -6.32 3.27
N HIS A 288 -30.37 -5.64 2.32
CA HIS A 288 -30.89 -4.42 1.72
C HIS A 288 -30.67 -4.47 0.21
N VAL A 289 -31.74 -4.50 -0.56
CA VAL A 289 -31.69 -4.61 -2.01
C VAL A 289 -31.48 -3.22 -2.62
N VAL A 290 -30.59 -3.07 -3.58
CA VAL A 290 -30.62 -1.91 -4.47
C VAL A 290 -31.20 -2.38 -5.79
N GLU A 291 -32.27 -1.72 -6.22
CA GLU A 291 -32.87 -1.86 -7.54
C GLU A 291 -32.37 -0.70 -8.41
N LEU A 292 -31.71 -1.02 -9.51
CA LEU A 292 -31.12 -0.04 -10.40
C LEU A 292 -32.09 0.28 -11.54
N LYS A 293 -32.25 1.57 -11.80
CA LYS A 293 -32.81 2.08 -13.04
C LYS A 293 -31.78 2.95 -13.74
N ARG A 294 -32.00 3.20 -15.01
CA ARG A 294 -31.17 4.11 -15.82
C ARG A 294 -30.99 5.48 -15.14
N ALA A 295 -29.80 6.06 -15.32
CA ALA A 295 -29.44 7.42 -14.90
C ALA A 295 -29.88 8.42 -15.99
N MET A 296 -28.95 9.03 -16.72
CA MET A 296 -29.24 9.99 -17.81
C MET A 296 -29.98 9.37 -19.01
N SER A 297 -30.02 8.04 -19.13
CA SER A 297 -30.70 7.34 -20.22
C SER A 297 -32.14 6.90 -19.88
N LEU A 298 -32.68 7.32 -18.73
CA LEU A 298 -34.05 6.99 -18.29
C LEU A 298 -35.08 7.49 -19.31
N LYS A 299 -35.99 6.61 -19.71
CA LYS A 299 -36.98 6.89 -20.77
C LYS A 299 -38.15 7.74 -20.29
N GLY A 300 -37.93 8.89 -19.68
CA GLY A 300 -39.01 9.75 -19.21
C GLY A 300 -38.57 10.67 -18.08
N ALA A 301 -39.56 11.31 -17.48
CA ALA A 301 -39.36 12.21 -16.36
C ALA A 301 -39.38 11.46 -15.02
N LEU A 302 -38.63 11.93 -14.04
CA LEU A 302 -38.72 11.52 -12.63
C LEU A 302 -40.01 12.02 -11.98
N VAL A 303 -40.40 13.27 -12.28
CA VAL A 303 -41.58 13.91 -11.72
C VAL A 303 -42.42 14.58 -12.80
N LYS A 304 -43.73 14.68 -12.55
CA LYS A 304 -44.67 15.41 -13.40
C LYS A 304 -45.49 16.39 -12.57
N ARG A 305 -45.95 17.46 -13.23
CA ARG A 305 -46.87 18.41 -12.62
C ARG A 305 -48.25 17.76 -12.47
N HIS A 306 -48.79 17.74 -11.25
CA HIS A 306 -50.17 17.35 -11.00
C HIS A 306 -50.84 18.44 -10.16
N ARG A 307 -51.72 19.21 -10.82
CA ARG A 307 -52.31 20.44 -10.26
C ARG A 307 -51.21 21.39 -9.78
N ASN A 308 -51.17 21.67 -8.48
CA ASN A 308 -50.23 22.60 -7.86
C ASN A 308 -49.01 21.92 -7.22
N ALA A 309 -48.83 20.60 -7.37
CA ALA A 309 -47.69 19.87 -6.82
C ALA A 309 -46.90 19.09 -7.90
N TRP A 310 -45.63 18.83 -7.62
CA TRP A 310 -44.82 17.84 -8.34
C TRP A 310 -45.06 16.47 -7.71
N VAL A 311 -45.27 15.46 -8.56
CA VAL A 311 -45.49 14.08 -8.11
C VAL A 311 -44.60 13.14 -8.93
N PRO A 312 -44.11 12.04 -8.35
CA PRO A 312 -43.37 11.02 -9.10
C PRO A 312 -44.15 10.51 -10.32
N THR A 313 -43.43 10.14 -11.37
CA THR A 313 -44.03 9.53 -12.56
C THR A 313 -44.29 8.04 -12.38
N ALA A 314 -44.99 7.44 -13.35
CA ALA A 314 -45.21 6.00 -13.39
C ALA A 314 -43.91 5.20 -13.31
N GLN A 315 -42.81 5.70 -13.89
CA GLN A 315 -41.51 5.00 -13.87
C GLN A 315 -40.97 4.83 -12.46
N VAL A 316 -41.10 5.86 -11.62
CA VAL A 316 -40.71 5.78 -10.21
C VAL A 316 -41.62 4.78 -9.48
N HIS A 317 -42.93 4.84 -9.71
CA HIS A 317 -43.88 3.89 -9.11
C HIS A 317 -43.63 2.44 -9.53
N ASP A 318 -43.34 2.19 -10.81
CA ASP A 318 -43.08 0.86 -11.35
C ASP A 318 -41.78 0.28 -10.77
N ALA A 319 -40.73 1.10 -10.66
CA ALA A 319 -39.47 0.70 -10.04
C ALA A 319 -39.64 0.35 -8.54
N VAL A 320 -40.45 1.13 -7.81
CA VAL A 320 -40.83 0.79 -6.43
C VAL A 320 -41.65 -0.49 -6.36
N GLY A 321 -42.60 -0.69 -7.27
CA GLY A 321 -43.38 -1.92 -7.38
C GLY A 321 -42.49 -3.15 -7.58
N GLN A 322 -41.47 -3.04 -8.44
CA GLN A 322 -40.48 -4.08 -8.63
C GLN A 322 -39.69 -4.38 -7.36
N ALA A 323 -39.18 -3.36 -6.66
CA ALA A 323 -38.48 -3.53 -5.39
C ALA A 323 -39.37 -4.19 -4.31
N VAL A 324 -40.66 -3.81 -4.24
CA VAL A 324 -41.62 -4.44 -3.34
C VAL A 324 -41.81 -5.91 -3.66
N ASN A 325 -41.90 -6.30 -4.94
CA ASN A 325 -42.04 -7.70 -5.32
C ASN A 325 -40.85 -8.55 -4.85
N TYR A 326 -39.61 -8.03 -4.95
CA TYR A 326 -38.45 -8.71 -4.38
C TYR A 326 -38.56 -8.87 -2.86
N LEU A 327 -38.99 -7.83 -2.14
CA LEU A 327 -39.16 -7.91 -0.69
C LEU A 327 -40.21 -8.96 -0.31
N VAL A 328 -41.30 -9.08 -1.06
CA VAL A 328 -42.31 -10.14 -0.87
C VAL A 328 -41.69 -11.51 -1.09
N GLY A 329 -40.99 -11.73 -2.21
CA GLY A 329 -40.32 -13.00 -2.49
C GLY A 329 -39.33 -13.40 -1.40
N LEU A 330 -38.58 -12.43 -0.87
CA LEU A 330 -37.62 -12.61 0.23
C LEU A 330 -38.28 -12.93 1.58
N ASP A 331 -39.45 -12.34 1.86
CA ASP A 331 -40.23 -12.62 3.06
C ASP A 331 -40.83 -14.04 2.99
N GLU A 332 -41.38 -14.43 1.83
CA GLU A 332 -41.97 -15.76 1.59
C GLU A 332 -40.95 -16.89 1.63
N ASN A 333 -39.70 -16.62 1.21
CA ASN A 333 -38.62 -17.61 1.16
C ASN A 333 -37.63 -17.52 2.32
N ARG A 334 -37.96 -16.77 3.37
CA ARG A 334 -37.04 -16.39 4.44
C ARG A 334 -36.26 -17.55 5.06
N GLU A 335 -36.96 -18.63 5.47
CA GLU A 335 -36.29 -19.73 6.16
C GLU A 335 -35.28 -20.43 5.25
N ARG A 336 -35.64 -20.66 3.97
CA ARG A 336 -34.72 -21.21 2.97
C ARG A 336 -33.52 -20.30 2.75
N VAL A 337 -33.74 -18.99 2.56
CA VAL A 337 -32.64 -18.02 2.35
C VAL A 337 -31.68 -17.99 3.54
N ARG A 338 -32.22 -18.08 4.75
CA ARG A 338 -31.42 -18.12 5.97
C ARG A 338 -30.63 -19.43 6.11
N GLU A 339 -31.24 -20.58 5.82
CA GLU A 339 -30.59 -21.89 5.90
C GLU A 339 -29.51 -22.06 4.84
N GLU A 340 -29.76 -21.60 3.61
CA GLU A 340 -28.89 -21.77 2.46
C GLU A 340 -27.76 -20.74 2.43
N PHE A 341 -28.05 -19.48 2.75
CA PHE A 341 -27.12 -18.35 2.57
C PHE A 341 -26.73 -17.65 3.88
N GLY A 342 -27.37 -17.95 5.01
CA GLY A 342 -27.09 -17.28 6.28
C GLY A 342 -27.57 -15.82 6.35
N ILE A 343 -28.44 -15.39 5.43
CA ILE A 343 -28.89 -14.01 5.28
C ILE A 343 -30.25 -13.82 5.98
N GLU A 344 -30.40 -12.75 6.77
CA GLU A 344 -31.68 -12.41 7.41
C GLU A 344 -32.51 -11.47 6.51
N THR A 345 -33.68 -11.94 6.06
CA THR A 345 -34.57 -11.20 5.15
C THR A 345 -35.81 -10.60 5.83
N ARG A 346 -36.14 -10.94 7.09
CA ARG A 346 -37.34 -10.42 7.79
C ARG A 346 -37.40 -8.90 7.84
N ARG A 347 -36.23 -8.26 7.90
CA ARG A 347 -36.08 -6.80 7.96
C ARG A 347 -35.48 -6.26 6.66
N ALA A 348 -35.59 -7.02 5.57
CA ALA A 348 -35.10 -6.60 4.28
C ALA A 348 -35.75 -5.27 3.88
N SER A 349 -34.95 -4.37 3.34
CA SER A 349 -35.41 -3.08 2.80
C SER A 349 -34.83 -2.92 1.40
N ALA A 350 -35.29 -1.92 0.65
CA ALA A 350 -34.78 -1.65 -0.68
C ALA A 350 -34.47 -0.16 -0.89
N ILE A 351 -33.48 0.11 -1.72
CA ILE A 351 -33.26 1.40 -2.37
C ILE A 351 -33.62 1.22 -3.84
N VAL A 352 -34.39 2.15 -4.40
CA VAL A 352 -34.55 2.30 -5.84
C VAL A 352 -33.68 3.48 -6.26
N LEU A 353 -32.66 3.20 -7.07
CA LEU A 353 -31.75 4.20 -7.60
C LEU A 353 -32.16 4.53 -9.04
N ILE A 354 -32.73 5.72 -9.25
CA ILE A 354 -33.38 6.05 -10.52
C ILE A 354 -33.10 7.48 -10.97
N GLY A 355 -32.65 7.61 -12.21
CA GLY A 355 -32.49 8.87 -12.93
C GLY A 355 -31.54 9.87 -12.31
N HIS A 356 -31.43 11.00 -12.99
CA HIS A 356 -30.63 12.14 -12.59
C HIS A 356 -31.47 13.43 -12.75
N PRO A 357 -31.40 14.41 -11.84
CA PRO A 357 -32.18 15.65 -11.96
C PRO A 357 -32.02 16.37 -13.30
N ASP A 358 -30.82 16.32 -13.91
CA ASP A 358 -30.54 16.94 -15.21
C ASP A 358 -31.35 16.36 -16.39
N LEU A 359 -32.00 15.20 -16.23
CA LEU A 359 -33.00 14.70 -17.19
C LEU A 359 -34.17 15.69 -17.39
N GLN A 360 -34.45 16.50 -16.37
CA GLN A 360 -35.53 17.48 -16.34
C GLN A 360 -34.97 18.84 -15.94
N ALA A 361 -34.01 19.36 -16.72
CA ALA A 361 -33.37 20.64 -16.47
C ALA A 361 -34.34 21.84 -16.39
N ASP A 362 -35.58 21.69 -16.87
CA ASP A 362 -36.66 22.68 -16.76
C ASP A 362 -37.36 22.68 -15.39
N VAL A 363 -37.13 21.67 -14.55
CA VAL A 363 -37.66 21.55 -13.20
C VAL A 363 -36.54 21.81 -12.18
N PRO A 364 -36.73 22.72 -11.20
CA PRO A 364 -35.73 22.93 -10.16
C PRO A 364 -35.39 21.63 -9.42
N GLU A 365 -34.10 21.33 -9.22
CA GLU A 365 -33.65 20.13 -8.51
C GLU A 365 -34.32 19.98 -7.14
N ALA A 366 -34.48 21.09 -6.41
CA ALA A 366 -35.14 21.12 -5.11
C ALA A 366 -36.59 20.61 -5.15
N ASP A 367 -37.32 20.89 -6.24
CA ASP A 367 -38.70 20.42 -6.43
C ASP A 367 -38.74 18.91 -6.71
N ILE A 368 -37.78 18.40 -7.48
CA ILE A 368 -37.61 16.96 -7.74
C ILE A 368 -37.32 16.24 -6.42
N SER A 369 -36.31 16.70 -5.67
CA SER A 369 -35.96 16.14 -4.36
C SER A 369 -37.10 16.24 -3.36
N GLU A 370 -37.88 17.33 -3.33
CA GLU A 370 -39.05 17.43 -2.45
C GLU A 370 -40.15 16.42 -2.81
N ALA A 371 -40.43 16.24 -4.10
CA ALA A 371 -41.42 15.27 -4.55
C ALA A 371 -41.02 13.83 -4.19
N LEU A 372 -39.74 13.46 -4.41
CA LEU A 372 -39.23 12.14 -4.04
C LEU A 372 -39.14 11.94 -2.53
N ARG A 373 -38.76 12.97 -1.76
CA ARG A 373 -38.77 12.92 -0.29
C ARG A 373 -40.17 12.72 0.26
N THR A 374 -41.16 13.42 -0.29
CA THR A 374 -42.58 13.24 0.06
C THR A 374 -43.10 11.86 -0.33
N PHE A 375 -42.60 11.33 -1.45
CA PHE A 375 -42.89 9.96 -1.85
C PHE A 375 -42.34 8.94 -0.84
N ASN A 376 -41.09 9.11 -0.42
CA ASN A 376 -40.42 8.28 0.57
C ASN A 376 -41.12 8.26 1.94
N THR A 377 -41.95 9.25 2.30
CA THR A 377 -42.66 9.23 3.59
C THR A 377 -43.79 8.20 3.67
N HIS A 378 -44.24 7.63 2.55
CA HIS A 378 -45.37 6.71 2.52
C HIS A 378 -45.07 5.37 1.84
N VAL A 379 -43.92 5.19 1.20
CA VAL A 379 -43.42 3.87 0.78
C VAL A 379 -42.70 3.21 1.95
N ASN A 380 -43.21 2.06 2.39
CA ASN A 380 -42.64 1.34 3.53
C ASN A 380 -41.52 0.40 3.06
N ARG A 381 -40.39 0.37 3.79
CA ARG A 381 -39.19 -0.45 3.50
C ARG A 381 -38.50 -0.16 2.15
N VAL A 382 -38.98 0.81 1.36
CA VAL A 382 -38.37 1.22 0.09
C VAL A 382 -37.99 2.70 0.16
N GLU A 383 -36.79 3.03 -0.30
CA GLU A 383 -36.27 4.39 -0.37
C GLU A 383 -35.93 4.71 -1.84
N VAL A 384 -36.50 5.76 -2.40
CA VAL A 384 -36.15 6.23 -3.76
C VAL A 384 -35.09 7.31 -3.66
N LEU A 385 -34.01 7.14 -4.43
CA LEU A 385 -32.90 8.09 -4.52
C LEU A 385 -32.52 8.33 -5.99
N THR A 386 -32.10 9.54 -6.31
CA THR A 386 -31.45 9.82 -7.60
C THR A 386 -29.95 9.49 -7.55
N TYR A 387 -29.33 9.25 -8.70
CA TYR A 387 -27.87 9.04 -8.75
C TYR A 387 -27.10 10.26 -8.26
N LYS A 388 -27.60 11.48 -8.51
CA LYS A 388 -26.99 12.71 -7.99
C LYS A 388 -26.98 12.74 -6.47
N GLU A 389 -28.12 12.44 -5.83
CA GLU A 389 -28.20 12.40 -4.37
C GLU A 389 -27.26 11.35 -3.77
N LEU A 390 -27.14 10.18 -4.41
CA LEU A 390 -26.19 9.15 -4.00
C LEU A 390 -24.73 9.65 -4.07
N LEU A 391 -24.34 10.24 -5.21
CA LEU A 391 -23.01 10.80 -5.41
C LEU A 391 -22.71 11.93 -4.42
N ASP A 392 -23.65 12.85 -4.20
CA ASP A 392 -23.51 13.97 -3.26
C ASP A 392 -23.35 13.47 -1.82
N ASN A 393 -24.13 12.46 -1.42
CA ASN A 393 -24.01 11.82 -0.12
C ASN A 393 -22.63 11.15 0.07
N ALA A 394 -22.16 10.42 -0.95
CA ALA A 394 -20.86 9.77 -0.92
C ALA A 394 -19.69 10.79 -0.87
N HIS A 395 -19.77 11.88 -1.64
CA HIS A 395 -18.77 12.96 -1.59
C HIS A 395 -18.71 13.62 -0.22
N ARG A 396 -19.87 13.87 0.42
CA ARG A 396 -19.93 14.38 1.79
C ARG A 396 -19.29 13.42 2.78
N ALA A 397 -19.54 12.12 2.64
CA ALA A 397 -18.95 11.09 3.51
C ALA A 397 -17.42 10.99 3.39
N LEU A 398 -16.84 11.30 2.23
CA LEU A 398 -15.39 11.34 2.02
C LEU A 398 -14.72 12.62 2.53
N GLY A 399 -15.49 13.62 2.99
CA GLY A 399 -14.95 14.92 3.43
C GLY A 399 -14.39 15.79 2.30
N THR A 400 -14.54 15.36 1.04
CA THR A 400 -14.13 16.09 -0.15
C THR A 400 -15.19 17.11 -0.54
N GLN A 401 -15.22 18.24 0.15
CA GLN A 401 -15.81 19.46 -0.41
C GLN A 401 -14.67 20.36 -0.89
N LYS A 402 -14.66 20.60 -2.21
CA LYS A 402 -13.97 21.75 -2.81
C LYS A 402 -14.57 22.98 -2.14
N SER A 403 -13.76 23.76 -1.43
CA SER A 403 -14.15 25.08 -0.92
C SER A 403 -14.44 26.01 -2.11
N ALA A 404 -15.68 25.96 -2.60
CA ALA A 404 -16.18 26.95 -3.53
C ALA A 404 -16.46 28.23 -2.76
N GLY A 405 -15.56 29.21 -2.91
CA GLY A 405 -15.89 30.63 -2.82
C GLY A 405 -16.37 31.15 -1.47
N THR A 406 -15.44 31.45 -0.57
CA THR A 406 -15.56 32.66 0.27
C THR A 406 -14.15 33.07 0.65
N GLY A 407 -13.63 34.06 -0.06
CA GLY A 407 -12.40 34.73 0.36
C GLY A 407 -12.59 35.27 1.79
N PRO A 408 -11.53 35.32 2.61
CA PRO A 408 -11.64 35.92 3.92
C PRO A 408 -12.01 37.39 3.75
N SER A 409 -13.24 37.74 4.15
CA SER A 409 -13.63 39.12 4.38
C SER A 409 -12.81 39.62 5.57
N VAL A 410 -11.88 40.51 5.28
CA VAL A 410 -11.14 41.25 6.31
C VAL A 410 -12.16 42.15 7.04
N PRO A 411 -12.27 42.09 8.37
CA PRO A 411 -13.09 43.03 9.11
C PRO A 411 -12.46 44.42 8.99
N ALA A 412 -13.19 45.38 8.42
CA ALA A 412 -12.83 46.78 8.45
C ALA A 412 -12.84 47.26 9.90
N LEU A 413 -11.66 47.41 10.48
CA LEU A 413 -11.45 48.11 11.74
C LEU A 413 -10.87 49.50 11.43
N TRP A 414 -11.73 50.52 11.59
CA TRP A 414 -11.43 51.86 12.09
C TRP A 414 -10.12 52.52 11.66
N SER A 415 -10.22 53.47 10.74
CA SER A 415 -9.31 54.62 10.69
C SER A 415 -10.03 55.85 10.13
N ASP A 416 -10.87 56.45 10.96
CA ASP A 416 -11.18 57.88 10.86
C ASP A 416 -10.30 58.61 11.88
N VAL A 417 -9.16 59.10 11.38
CA VAL A 417 -8.40 60.24 11.94
C VAL A 417 -7.90 61.05 10.75
N GLU A 418 -8.78 61.94 10.28
CA GLU A 418 -8.60 63.35 9.89
C GLU A 418 -9.65 63.79 8.87
#